data_AF-A0A5B8M6R8-F1
#
_entry.id   AF-A0A5B8M6R8-F1
#
_cell.length_a   1.000
_cell.length_b   1.000
_cell.length_c   1.000
_cell.angle_alpha   90.00
_cell.angle_beta   90.00
_cell.angle_gamma   90.00
#
_symmetry.space_group_name_H-M   'P 1'
#
loop_
_entity.id
_entity.type
_entity.pdbx_description
1 polymer ?
#
loop_
_entity_poly.entity_id
_entity_poly.type
_entity_poly.pdbx_seq_one_letter_code
_entity_poly.pdbx_strand_id
1 'polypeptide(L)'
;MLSDSLDPHREALRRQSGFDSEDRETLMIVARSMYPHDRLSDDPYRRVVDAILDEGERDAELTDALLDGLSELRRAGLFTLGWRENDIVDHLKSIAAGPFFTAFRSRVVWHLYNDHEVWEFIGYPGESFSQGGYLHRGFDDLDWLPSPRVTENAEPMLEVVADLEQEEDASR
;
A
#
# COMPACT_ATOMS: atom_id res chain seq x y z
N MET A 1 -21.41 3.66 -36.42
CA MET A 1 -21.41 4.42 -35.15
C MET A 1 -22.65 4.02 -34.38
N LEU A 2 -22.58 2.90 -33.67
CA LEU A 2 -23.58 2.52 -32.68
C LEU A 2 -23.01 2.96 -31.35
N SER A 3 -23.60 4.00 -30.78
CA SER A 3 -23.31 4.45 -29.43
C SER A 3 -23.69 3.31 -28.50
N ASP A 4 -22.70 2.69 -27.86
CA ASP A 4 -22.90 1.73 -26.78
C ASP A 4 -23.46 2.51 -25.59
N SER A 5 -24.78 2.67 -25.58
CA SER A 5 -25.51 3.27 -24.47
C SER A 5 -25.47 2.28 -23.33
N LEU A 6 -24.56 2.51 -22.38
CA LEU A 6 -24.47 1.79 -21.12
C LEU A 6 -25.87 1.71 -20.48
N ASP A 7 -26.39 0.48 -20.41
CA ASP A 7 -27.70 0.18 -19.88
C ASP A 7 -27.69 0.41 -18.35
N PRO A 8 -28.48 1.36 -17.81
CA PRO A 8 -28.50 1.66 -16.39
C PRO A 8 -28.93 0.47 -15.53
N HIS A 9 -29.63 -0.52 -16.10
CA HIS A 9 -29.93 -1.77 -15.42
C HIS A 9 -28.70 -2.68 -15.26
N ARG A 10 -27.76 -2.68 -16.21
CA ARG A 10 -26.48 -3.40 -16.07
C ARG A 10 -25.60 -2.75 -15.00
N GLU A 11 -25.59 -1.42 -14.93
CA GLU A 11 -24.92 -0.65 -13.88
C GLU A 11 -25.49 -0.95 -12.48
N ALA A 12 -26.82 -1.04 -12.37
CA ALA A 12 -27.51 -1.36 -11.13
C ALA A 12 -27.35 -2.84 -10.72
N LEU A 13 -27.23 -3.75 -11.70
CA LEU A 13 -26.95 -5.16 -11.44
C LEU A 13 -25.49 -5.38 -11.01
N ARG A 14 -24.54 -4.60 -11.55
CA ARG A 14 -23.13 -4.56 -11.08
C ARG A 14 -23.01 -4.00 -9.66
N ARG A 15 -23.86 -3.04 -9.30
CA ARG A 15 -24.07 -2.64 -7.90
C ARG A 15 -24.69 -3.73 -7.01
N GLN A 16 -25.33 -4.75 -7.60
CA GLN A 16 -25.92 -5.90 -6.90
C GLN A 16 -25.08 -7.19 -6.98
N SER A 17 -24.02 -7.24 -7.79
CA SER A 17 -23.09 -8.36 -7.91
C SER A 17 -21.67 -7.81 -7.99
N GLY A 18 -20.89 -8.00 -6.93
CA GLY A 18 -19.60 -7.34 -6.68
C GLY A 18 -18.50 -7.56 -7.72
N PHE A 19 -17.28 -7.14 -7.37
CA PHE A 19 -16.08 -7.18 -8.20
C PHE A 19 -15.85 -8.55 -8.89
N ASP A 20 -15.75 -8.52 -10.22
CA ASP A 20 -15.53 -9.70 -11.05
C ASP A 20 -14.05 -10.12 -11.09
N SER A 21 -13.72 -11.17 -11.85
CA SER A 21 -12.34 -11.66 -11.95
C SER A 21 -11.39 -10.67 -12.63
N GLU A 22 -11.88 -9.89 -13.58
CA GLU A 22 -11.09 -8.87 -14.28
C GLU A 22 -10.81 -7.68 -13.36
N ASP A 23 -11.80 -7.30 -12.55
CA ASP A 23 -11.64 -6.31 -11.48
C ASP A 23 -10.53 -6.75 -10.50
N ARG A 24 -10.55 -8.01 -10.04
CA ARG A 24 -9.55 -8.55 -9.12
C ARG A 24 -8.15 -8.59 -9.73
N GLU A 25 -8.03 -9.04 -10.98
CA GLU A 25 -6.77 -9.05 -11.70
C GLU A 25 -6.19 -7.64 -11.87
N THR A 26 -7.05 -6.68 -12.22
CA THR A 26 -6.68 -5.27 -12.34
C THR A 26 -6.12 -4.74 -11.03
N LEU A 27 -6.83 -4.95 -9.91
CA LEU A 27 -6.38 -4.50 -8.58
C LEU A 27 -5.08 -5.17 -8.17
N MET A 28 -4.89 -6.45 -8.48
CA MET A 28 -3.64 -7.18 -8.21
C MET A 28 -2.47 -6.57 -8.97
N ILE A 29 -2.64 -6.24 -10.25
CA ILE A 29 -1.61 -5.60 -11.07
C ILE A 29 -1.28 -4.22 -10.51
N VAL A 30 -2.29 -3.42 -10.17
CA VAL A 30 -2.08 -2.10 -9.53
C VAL A 30 -1.32 -2.24 -8.21
N ALA A 31 -1.67 -3.23 -7.37
CA ALA A 31 -0.97 -3.50 -6.11
C ALA A 31 0.51 -3.84 -6.33
N ARG A 32 0.83 -4.70 -7.31
CA ARG A 32 2.23 -5.02 -7.67
C ARG A 32 2.98 -3.84 -8.23
N SER A 33 2.34 -3.01 -9.06
CA SER A 33 2.98 -1.81 -9.60
C SER A 33 3.30 -0.76 -8.52
N MET A 34 2.48 -0.67 -7.46
CA MET A 34 2.76 0.22 -6.32
C MET A 34 3.84 -0.33 -5.39
N TYR A 35 3.87 -1.66 -5.19
CA TYR A 35 4.80 -2.34 -4.28
C TYR A 35 5.45 -3.52 -5.00
N PRO A 36 6.44 -3.30 -5.88
CA PRO A 36 7.00 -4.36 -6.71
C PRO A 36 7.92 -5.29 -5.91
N HIS A 37 7.63 -6.59 -5.94
CA HIS A 37 8.45 -7.64 -5.32
C HIS A 37 8.67 -8.79 -6.33
N ASP A 38 9.78 -8.74 -7.07
CA ASP A 38 10.06 -9.64 -8.20
C ASP A 38 10.11 -11.13 -7.84
N ARG A 39 10.51 -11.45 -6.60
CA ARG A 39 10.71 -12.83 -6.13
C ARG A 39 9.57 -13.32 -5.25
N LEU A 40 8.57 -12.48 -4.97
CA LEU A 40 7.39 -12.86 -4.20
C LEU A 40 6.35 -13.45 -5.16
N SER A 41 5.65 -14.49 -4.69
CA SER A 41 4.54 -15.09 -5.42
C SER A 41 3.36 -14.10 -5.55
N ASP A 42 2.39 -14.43 -6.39
CA ASP A 42 1.16 -13.62 -6.54
C ASP A 42 0.19 -13.83 -5.39
N ASP A 43 0.36 -14.90 -4.59
CA ASP A 43 -0.62 -15.33 -3.59
C ASP A 43 -0.84 -14.30 -2.48
N PRO A 44 0.21 -13.64 -1.92
CA PRO A 44 0.01 -12.52 -1.02
C PRO A 44 -0.80 -11.38 -1.64
N TYR A 45 -0.53 -11.01 -2.89
CA TYR A 45 -1.27 -9.94 -3.56
C TYR A 45 -2.74 -10.31 -3.80
N ARG A 46 -3.05 -11.58 -4.11
CA ARG A 46 -4.45 -12.06 -4.17
C ARG A 46 -5.14 -11.90 -2.82
N ARG A 47 -4.51 -12.35 -1.73
CA ARG A 47 -5.07 -12.20 -0.38
C ARG A 47 -5.29 -10.74 0.00
N VAL A 48 -4.36 -9.85 -0.36
CA VAL A 48 -4.51 -8.39 -0.18
C VAL A 48 -5.75 -7.87 -0.91
N VAL A 49 -5.92 -8.21 -2.19
CA VAL A 49 -7.09 -7.79 -2.96
C VAL A 49 -8.36 -8.34 -2.34
N ASP A 50 -8.42 -9.63 -2.03
CA ASP A 50 -9.59 -10.25 -1.42
C ASP A 50 -9.97 -9.58 -0.09
N ALA A 51 -8.99 -9.30 0.79
CA ALA A 51 -9.24 -8.61 2.05
C ALA A 51 -9.78 -7.18 1.87
N ILE A 52 -9.27 -6.44 0.89
CA ILE A 52 -9.76 -5.09 0.57
C ILE A 52 -11.20 -5.14 0.03
N LEU A 53 -11.52 -6.14 -0.80
CA LEU A 53 -12.86 -6.31 -1.31
C LEU A 53 -13.85 -6.73 -0.21
N ASP A 54 -13.42 -7.59 0.72
CA ASP A 54 -14.20 -7.98 1.91
C ASP A 54 -14.43 -6.80 2.87
N GLU A 55 -13.49 -5.85 2.97
CA GLU A 55 -13.71 -4.58 3.68
C GLU A 55 -14.78 -3.73 2.97
N GLY A 56 -14.74 -3.67 1.64
CA GLY A 56 -15.69 -2.94 0.81
C GLY A 56 -17.15 -3.35 1.05
N GLU A 57 -17.39 -4.63 1.37
CA GLU A 57 -18.74 -5.11 1.74
C GLU A 57 -19.35 -4.37 2.94
N ARG A 58 -18.52 -3.75 3.78
CA ARG A 58 -18.94 -2.99 4.99
C ARG A 58 -18.65 -1.50 4.88
N ASP A 59 -18.02 -1.05 3.80
CA ASP A 59 -17.59 0.32 3.56
C ASP A 59 -18.00 0.75 2.13
N ALA A 60 -19.11 1.48 2.06
CA ALA A 60 -19.65 1.96 0.79
C ALA A 60 -18.74 2.98 0.11
N GLU A 61 -18.04 3.82 0.88
CA GLU A 61 -17.12 4.83 0.33
C GLU A 61 -15.90 4.15 -0.32
N LEU A 62 -15.38 3.10 0.32
CA LEU A 62 -14.35 2.26 -0.27
C LEU A 62 -14.84 1.59 -1.56
N THR A 63 -16.03 0.99 -1.54
CA THR A 63 -16.60 0.32 -2.72
C THR A 63 -16.74 1.29 -3.89
N ASP A 64 -17.29 2.48 -3.64
CA ASP A 64 -17.45 3.51 -4.68
C ASP A 64 -16.09 3.97 -5.22
N ALA A 65 -15.11 4.23 -4.35
CA ALA A 65 -13.76 4.62 -4.77
C ALA A 65 -13.07 3.54 -5.63
N LEU A 66 -13.25 2.25 -5.30
CA LEU A 66 -12.71 1.14 -6.08
C LEU A 66 -13.38 1.03 -7.46
N LEU A 67 -14.72 1.09 -7.52
CA LEU A 67 -15.46 1.01 -8.77
C LEU A 67 -15.13 2.18 -9.71
N ASP A 68 -15.07 3.40 -9.18
CA ASP A 68 -14.70 4.59 -9.94
C ASP A 68 -13.28 4.49 -10.48
N GLY A 69 -12.32 4.07 -9.64
CA GLY A 69 -10.95 3.83 -10.06
C GLY A 69 -10.82 2.76 -11.14
N LEU A 70 -11.50 1.63 -10.98
CA LEU A 70 -11.53 0.55 -11.98
C LEU A 70 -12.15 1.03 -13.31
N SER A 71 -13.16 1.90 -13.25
CA SER A 71 -13.75 2.52 -14.45
C SER A 71 -12.77 3.49 -15.13
N GLU A 72 -12.03 4.29 -14.36
CA GLU A 72 -10.98 5.18 -14.88
C GLU A 72 -9.85 4.39 -15.55
N LEU A 73 -9.33 3.35 -14.88
CA LEU A 73 -8.29 2.47 -15.41
C LEU A 73 -8.73 1.76 -16.70
N ARG A 74 -9.98 1.27 -16.76
CA ARG A 74 -10.52 0.66 -17.98
C ARG A 74 -10.65 1.67 -19.12
N ARG A 75 -11.10 2.90 -18.85
CA ARG A 75 -11.13 3.98 -19.86
C ARG A 75 -9.74 4.39 -20.33
N ALA A 76 -8.73 4.33 -19.47
CA ALA A 76 -7.34 4.57 -19.82
C ALA A 76 -6.75 3.42 -20.68
N GLY A 77 -7.39 2.26 -20.72
CA GLY A 77 -6.99 1.11 -21.54
C GLY A 77 -5.94 0.23 -20.89
N LEU A 78 -5.97 0.11 -19.54
CA LEU A 78 -4.92 -0.53 -18.72
C LEU A 78 -4.50 -1.95 -19.15
N PHE A 79 -5.29 -2.68 -19.95
CA PHE A 79 -4.89 -4.01 -20.48
C PHE A 79 -5.10 -4.18 -21.98
N THR A 80 -5.76 -3.23 -22.63
CA THR A 80 -6.11 -3.31 -24.05
C THR A 80 -5.03 -2.72 -24.96
N LEU A 81 -4.17 -1.87 -24.39
CA LEU A 81 -3.15 -1.13 -25.13
C LEU A 81 -1.75 -1.76 -25.04
N GLY A 82 -1.62 -2.94 -24.41
CA GLY A 82 -0.32 -3.62 -24.26
C GLY A 82 0.68 -2.82 -23.42
N TRP A 83 0.19 -2.15 -22.37
CA TRP A 83 1.02 -1.34 -21.48
C TRP A 83 2.14 -2.16 -20.87
N ARG A 84 3.34 -1.60 -20.87
CA ARG A 84 4.47 -2.11 -20.11
C ARG A 84 4.36 -1.62 -18.67
N GLU A 85 5.12 -2.24 -17.78
CA GLU A 85 5.15 -1.87 -16.35
C GLU A 85 5.36 -0.36 -16.11
N ASN A 86 6.27 0.28 -16.85
CA ASN A 86 6.50 1.72 -16.75
C ASN A 86 5.29 2.56 -17.15
N ASP A 87 4.51 2.12 -18.15
CA ASP A 87 3.34 2.83 -18.62
C ASP A 87 2.22 2.81 -17.54
N ILE A 88 2.09 1.67 -16.83
CA ILE A 88 1.21 1.52 -15.65
C ILE A 88 1.66 2.46 -14.54
N VAL A 89 2.94 2.43 -14.18
CA VAL A 89 3.50 3.27 -13.10
C VAL A 89 3.29 4.75 -13.37
N ASP A 90 3.54 5.22 -14.60
CA ASP A 90 3.38 6.63 -14.95
C ASP A 90 1.91 7.08 -14.91
N HIS A 91 0.98 6.21 -15.33
CA HIS A 91 -0.44 6.47 -15.15
C HIS A 91 -0.83 6.51 -13.67
N LEU A 92 -0.37 5.55 -12.86
CA LEU A 92 -0.64 5.53 -11.41
C LEU A 92 -0.12 6.79 -10.71
N LYS A 93 1.05 7.30 -11.10
CA LYS A 93 1.56 8.60 -10.61
C LYS A 93 0.61 9.76 -10.96
N SER A 94 0.02 9.74 -12.16
CA SER A 94 -0.89 10.81 -12.59
C SER A 94 -2.18 10.86 -11.78
N ILE A 95 -2.64 9.72 -11.25
CA ILE A 95 -3.86 9.60 -10.42
C ILE A 95 -3.56 9.52 -8.91
N ALA A 96 -2.30 9.73 -8.49
CA ALA A 96 -1.84 9.42 -7.13
C ALA A 96 -2.53 10.23 -6.01
N ALA A 97 -3.08 11.40 -6.33
CA ALA A 97 -3.85 12.22 -5.40
C ALA A 97 -5.36 11.85 -5.37
N GLY A 98 -5.80 10.93 -6.22
CA GLY A 98 -7.21 10.57 -6.37
C GLY A 98 -7.73 9.69 -5.21
N PRO A 99 -9.06 9.66 -5.00
CA PRO A 99 -9.69 8.87 -3.94
C PRO A 99 -9.36 7.38 -4.05
N PHE A 100 -9.48 6.81 -5.25
CA PHE A 100 -9.13 5.42 -5.54
C PHE A 100 -7.70 5.08 -5.10
N PHE A 101 -6.72 5.81 -5.63
CA PHE A 101 -5.31 5.51 -5.37
C PHE A 101 -4.98 5.65 -3.88
N THR A 102 -5.48 6.71 -3.24
CA THR A 102 -5.24 6.94 -1.81
C THR A 102 -5.85 5.82 -0.94
N ALA A 103 -7.11 5.45 -1.20
CA ALA A 103 -7.82 4.43 -0.44
C ALA A 103 -7.28 3.02 -0.67
N PHE A 104 -6.90 2.69 -1.90
CA PHE A 104 -6.35 1.39 -2.26
C PHE A 104 -4.92 1.25 -1.74
N ARG A 105 -4.04 2.23 -2.00
CA ARG A 105 -2.63 2.19 -1.58
C ARG A 105 -2.47 2.01 -0.07
N SER A 106 -3.26 2.72 0.74
CA SER A 106 -3.18 2.66 2.20
C SER A 106 -3.57 1.29 2.77
N ARG A 107 -4.50 0.59 2.12
CA ARG A 107 -4.88 -0.77 2.50
C ARG A 107 -3.90 -1.80 1.97
N VAL A 108 -3.40 -1.63 0.75
CA VAL A 108 -2.38 -2.53 0.18
C VAL A 108 -1.15 -2.55 1.08
N VAL A 109 -0.62 -1.40 1.52
CA VAL A 109 0.54 -1.39 2.43
C VAL A 109 0.23 -2.08 3.75
N TRP A 110 -0.97 -1.87 4.31
CA TRP A 110 -1.33 -2.48 5.57
C TRP A 110 -1.45 -4.00 5.45
N HIS A 111 -2.22 -4.50 4.48
CA HIS A 111 -2.44 -5.94 4.29
C HIS A 111 -1.17 -6.66 3.83
N LEU A 112 -0.43 -6.09 2.88
CA LEU A 112 0.75 -6.74 2.32
C LEU A 112 1.84 -6.95 3.37
N TYR A 113 2.14 -5.93 4.17
CA TYR A 113 3.16 -6.04 5.22
C TYR A 113 2.64 -6.63 6.53
N ASN A 114 1.38 -7.06 6.57
CA ASN A 114 0.80 -7.86 7.66
C ASN A 114 0.49 -9.31 7.22
N ASP A 115 1.01 -9.73 6.06
CA ASP A 115 0.92 -11.09 5.56
C ASP A 115 2.15 -11.91 6.00
N HIS A 116 1.93 -13.09 6.57
CA HIS A 116 3.00 -13.92 7.12
C HIS A 116 3.94 -14.48 6.04
N GLU A 117 3.46 -14.75 4.83
CA GLU A 117 4.32 -15.19 3.72
C GLU A 117 5.23 -14.03 3.29
N VAL A 118 4.73 -12.79 3.32
CA VAL A 118 5.54 -11.60 3.09
C VAL A 118 6.59 -11.43 4.19
N TRP A 119 6.24 -11.70 5.46
CA TRP A 119 7.21 -11.66 6.56
C TRP A 119 8.37 -12.63 6.36
N GLU A 120 8.07 -13.89 6.03
CA GLU A 120 9.08 -14.89 5.72
C GLU A 120 9.96 -14.46 4.53
N PHE A 121 9.34 -13.88 3.50
CA PHE A 121 10.05 -13.39 2.32
C PHE A 121 11.02 -12.25 2.61
N ILE A 122 10.61 -11.26 3.42
CA ILE A 122 11.44 -10.08 3.74
C ILE A 122 12.36 -10.32 4.95
N GLY A 123 12.28 -11.48 5.59
CA GLY A 123 13.04 -11.81 6.78
C GLY A 123 12.53 -11.11 8.05
N TYR A 124 11.27 -10.66 8.07
CA TYR A 124 10.66 -10.13 9.28
C TYR A 124 10.29 -11.28 10.22
N PRO A 125 10.83 -11.33 11.45
CA PRO A 125 10.66 -12.47 12.35
C PRO A 125 9.31 -12.51 13.09
N GLY A 126 8.35 -11.67 12.70
CA GLY A 126 7.04 -11.55 13.35
C GLY A 126 7.06 -10.72 14.63
N GLU A 127 5.93 -10.67 15.34
CA GLU A 127 5.79 -9.87 16.55
C GLU A 127 6.69 -10.39 17.68
N SER A 128 7.32 -9.47 18.42
CA SER A 128 8.21 -9.85 19.52
C SER A 128 7.51 -9.89 20.88
N PHE A 129 6.36 -9.22 21.03
CA PHE A 129 5.66 -9.09 22.31
C PHE A 129 5.26 -10.45 22.91
N SER A 130 4.67 -11.31 22.09
CA SER A 130 4.29 -12.68 22.47
C SER A 130 5.51 -13.57 22.80
N GLN A 131 6.70 -13.17 22.33
CA GLN A 131 7.95 -13.91 22.42
C GLN A 131 8.91 -13.37 23.48
N GLY A 132 8.46 -12.47 24.38
CA GLY A 132 9.30 -11.90 25.45
C GLY A 132 10.17 -10.71 25.03
N GLY A 133 9.89 -10.08 23.88
CA GLY A 133 10.57 -8.89 23.39
C GLY A 133 11.75 -9.19 22.46
N TYR A 134 12.51 -8.14 22.11
CA TYR A 134 13.60 -8.22 21.14
C TYR A 134 14.98 -8.57 21.74
N LEU A 135 15.07 -8.68 23.08
CA LEU A 135 16.35 -8.89 23.78
C LEU A 135 17.12 -10.12 23.28
N HIS A 136 16.41 -11.17 22.84
CA HIS A 136 17.00 -12.40 22.29
C HIS A 136 16.49 -12.72 20.88
N ARG A 137 16.03 -11.70 20.14
CA ARG A 137 15.44 -11.85 18.79
C ARG A 137 15.96 -10.80 17.82
N GLY A 138 17.29 -10.65 17.79
CA GLY A 138 18.00 -9.90 16.76
C GLY A 138 18.00 -8.38 16.91
N PHE A 139 17.72 -7.86 18.10
CA PHE A 139 18.00 -6.45 18.40
C PHE A 139 19.48 -6.09 18.16
N ASP A 140 20.37 -7.03 18.47
CA ASP A 140 21.82 -6.95 18.35
C ASP A 140 22.40 -7.67 17.11
N ASP A 141 21.56 -8.21 16.23
CA ASP A 141 21.95 -8.85 14.96
C ASP A 141 22.28 -7.78 13.89
N LEU A 142 23.32 -6.98 14.15
CA LEU A 142 23.69 -5.83 13.34
C LEU A 142 24.73 -6.20 12.27
N ASP A 143 24.32 -6.92 11.23
CA ASP A 143 25.19 -7.25 10.08
C ASP A 143 25.79 -6.02 9.40
N TRP A 144 25.05 -4.91 9.42
CA TRP A 144 25.45 -3.62 8.84
C TRP A 144 26.36 -2.78 9.75
N LEU A 145 26.44 -3.11 11.04
CA LEU A 145 27.28 -2.43 12.02
C LEU A 145 28.04 -3.48 12.86
N PRO A 146 29.13 -4.07 12.32
CA PRO A 146 29.81 -5.21 12.95
C PRO A 146 30.51 -4.89 14.26
N SER A 147 30.69 -3.62 14.58
CA SER A 147 31.32 -3.14 15.81
C SER A 147 30.46 -2.03 16.41
N PRO A 148 29.26 -2.37 16.89
CA PRO A 148 28.37 -1.38 17.48
C PRO A 148 28.99 -0.87 18.77
N ARG A 149 28.79 0.42 19.05
CA ARG A 149 29.21 1.00 20.33
C ARG A 149 28.35 0.41 21.43
N VAL A 150 28.97 -0.18 22.46
CA VAL A 150 28.28 -0.77 23.63
C VAL A 150 28.22 0.17 24.84
N THR A 151 28.70 1.41 24.66
CA THR A 151 28.66 2.47 25.67
C THR A 151 27.92 3.67 25.11
N GLU A 152 27.33 4.47 25.99
CA GLU A 152 26.68 5.72 25.62
C GLU A 152 27.67 6.69 24.94
N ASN A 153 27.14 7.62 24.12
CA ASN A 153 27.97 8.67 23.57
C ASN A 153 28.41 9.64 24.68
N ALA A 154 29.72 9.86 24.79
CA ALA A 154 30.27 10.82 25.75
C ALA A 154 30.04 12.28 25.33
N GLU A 155 29.71 12.51 24.05
CA GLU A 155 29.27 13.81 23.58
C GLU A 155 27.89 14.12 24.17
N PRO A 156 27.70 15.33 24.72
CA PRO A 156 26.38 15.74 25.19
C PRO A 156 25.40 15.70 24.01
N MET A 157 24.19 15.20 24.24
CA MET A 157 23.15 15.31 23.24
C MET A 157 22.93 16.78 22.90
N LEU A 158 22.96 17.11 21.62
CA LEU A 158 22.55 18.43 21.16
C LEU A 158 21.06 18.59 21.47
N GLU A 159 20.73 19.55 22.32
CA GLU A 159 19.36 19.95 22.55
C GLU A 159 18.88 20.69 21.29
N VAL A 160 18.06 20.03 20.47
CA VAL A 160 17.55 20.55 19.19
C VAL A 160 16.67 21.81 19.38
N VAL A 161 16.27 22.12 20.62
CA VAL A 161 15.31 23.18 20.95
C VAL A 161 15.96 24.43 21.58
N ALA A 162 17.28 24.44 21.82
CA ALA A 162 17.94 25.53 22.56
C ALA A 162 17.82 26.92 21.87
N ASP A 163 17.64 26.96 20.55
CA ASP A 163 17.56 28.22 19.79
C ASP A 163 16.14 28.82 19.71
N LEU A 164 15.08 28.10 20.12
CA LEU A 164 13.71 28.63 20.05
C LEU A 164 13.36 29.58 21.21
N GLU A 165 14.07 29.49 22.34
CA GLU A 165 13.84 30.40 23.48
C GLU A 165 14.45 31.79 23.27
N GLN A 166 15.39 31.95 22.32
CA GLN A 166 16.06 33.23 22.09
C GLN A 166 15.30 34.19 21.14
N GLU A 167 14.37 33.69 20.32
CA GLU A 167 13.58 34.55 19.43
C GLU A 167 12.32 35.13 20.11
N GLU A 168 11.76 34.47 21.14
CA GLU A 168 10.57 34.98 21.85
C GLU A 168 10.89 36.16 22.77
N ASP A 169 12.10 36.21 23.35
CA ASP A 169 12.52 37.27 24.27
C ASP A 169 13.04 38.54 23.55
N ALA A 170 13.30 38.46 22.24
CA ALA A 170 13.69 39.61 21.42
C ALA A 170 12.48 40.45 20.93
N SER A 171 11.25 39.97 21.15
CA SER A 171 10.01 40.62 20.69
C SER A 171 9.10 41.14 21.82
N ARG A 172 9.58 41.19 23.07
CA ARG A 172 8.85 41.74 24.23
C ARG A 172 9.34 43.12 24.67
#